data_AF-A0A3C1KLK9-F1
#
_entry.id   AF-A0A3C1KLK9-F1
#
_cell.length_a   1.000
_cell.length_b   1.000
_cell.length_c   1.000
_cell.angle_alpha   90.00
_cell.angle_beta   90.00
_cell.angle_gamma   90.00
#
_symmetry.space_group_name_H-M   'P 1'
#
loop_
_entity.id
_entity.type
_entity.pdbx_description
1 polymer ?
#
loop_
_entity_poly.entity_id
_entity_poly.type
_entity_poly.pdbx_seq_one_letter_code
_entity_poly.pdbx_strand_id
1 'polypeptide(L)'
;IMSIVTLPLGALVAHYRLGRSAPWVNSHLRFQVRTFWWMLAASAAAVGLWQLLGVLHISPLAAWTFGYLYITAMLVWFVARCGVGIARLTSNRPIDRPGSLLFG
;
A
#
# COMPACT_ATOMS: atom_id res chain seq x y z
N ILE A 1 6.20 14.59 -4.25
CA ILE A 1 5.29 15.34 -5.18
C ILE A 1 4.75 14.40 -6.26
N MET A 2 5.59 13.72 -7.06
CA MET A 2 5.10 12.84 -8.14
C MET A 2 4.18 11.70 -7.67
N SER A 3 4.47 11.08 -6.54
CA SER A 3 3.69 9.98 -5.96
C SER A 3 2.25 10.35 -5.58
N ILE A 4 1.98 11.62 -5.27
CA ILE A 4 0.62 12.10 -4.94
C ILE A 4 -0.30 11.99 -6.15
N VAL A 5 0.25 12.10 -7.35
CA VAL A 5 -0.51 12.03 -8.61
C VAL A 5 -0.43 10.62 -9.20
N THR A 6 0.76 10.00 -9.22
CA THR A 6 0.95 8.72 -9.89
C THR A 6 0.32 7.54 -9.15
N LEU A 7 0.25 7.55 -7.81
CA LEU A 7 -0.36 6.47 -7.03
C LEU A 7 -1.88 6.39 -7.27
N PRO A 8 -2.66 7.49 -7.14
CA PRO A 8 -4.10 7.45 -7.45
C PRO A 8 -4.40 7.12 -8.90
N LEU A 9 -3.63 7.68 -9.85
CA LEU A 9 -3.80 7.35 -11.28
C LEU A 9 -3.55 5.87 -11.55
N GLY A 10 -2.49 5.31 -10.98
CA GLY A 10 -2.20 3.88 -11.09
C GLY A 10 -3.31 3.01 -10.50
N ALA A 11 -3.84 3.39 -9.33
CA ALA A 11 -4.97 2.69 -8.72
C ALA A 11 -6.25 2.80 -9.57
N LEU A 12 -6.53 3.96 -10.16
CA LEU A 12 -7.67 4.18 -11.05
C LEU A 12 -7.59 3.28 -12.28
N VAL A 13 -6.44 3.27 -12.97
CA VAL A 13 -6.20 2.41 -14.13
C VAL A 13 -6.33 0.93 -13.75
N ALA A 14 -5.82 0.54 -12.58
CA ALA A 14 -5.92 -0.84 -12.12
C ALA A 14 -7.38 -1.28 -11.87
N HIS A 15 -8.22 -0.41 -11.27
CA HIS A 15 -9.65 -0.68 -11.12
C HIS A 15 -10.35 -0.79 -12.49
N TYR A 16 -10.03 0.12 -13.42
CA TYR A 16 -10.63 0.11 -14.76
C TYR A 16 -10.31 -1.16 -15.57
N ARG A 17 -9.08 -1.67 -15.43
CA ARG A 17 -8.61 -2.87 -16.15
C ARG A 17 -8.98 -4.19 -15.46
N LEU A 18 -9.44 -4.13 -14.22
CA LEU A 18 -9.85 -5.30 -13.45
C LEU A 18 -11.00 -6.03 -14.17
N GLY A 19 -10.90 -7.34 -14.33
CA GLY A 19 -11.88 -8.15 -15.08
C GLY A 19 -11.77 -8.04 -16.60
N ARG A 20 -10.94 -7.13 -17.14
CA ARG A 20 -10.79 -6.87 -18.59
C ARG A 20 -9.43 -7.30 -19.16
N SER A 21 -8.71 -8.11 -18.39
CA SER A 21 -7.34 -8.56 -18.68
C SER A 21 -7.24 -10.07 -18.50
N ALA A 22 -6.20 -10.70 -19.05
CA ALA A 22 -5.93 -12.12 -18.85
C ALA A 22 -5.92 -12.50 -17.35
N PRO A 23 -6.37 -13.72 -16.97
CA PRO A 23 -6.53 -14.10 -15.56
C PRO A 23 -5.29 -13.87 -14.69
N TRP A 24 -4.10 -14.17 -15.21
CA TRP A 24 -2.85 -13.96 -14.50
C TRP A 24 -2.53 -12.47 -14.31
N VAL A 25 -2.79 -11.60 -15.29
CA VAL A 25 -2.67 -10.13 -15.15
C VAL A 25 -3.67 -9.60 -14.14
N ASN A 26 -4.89 -10.15 -14.13
CA ASN A 26 -5.92 -9.79 -13.17
C ASN A 26 -5.48 -10.02 -11.71
N SER A 27 -4.65 -11.05 -11.46
CA SER A 27 -4.06 -11.27 -10.13
C SER A 27 -3.14 -10.11 -9.69
N HIS A 28 -2.34 -9.57 -10.62
CA HIS A 28 -1.49 -8.39 -10.39
C HIS A 28 -2.30 -7.13 -10.14
N LEU A 29 -3.35 -6.88 -10.94
CA LEU A 29 -4.23 -5.73 -10.77
C LEU A 29 -4.94 -5.78 -9.41
N ARG A 30 -5.46 -6.95 -9.00
CA ARG A 30 -6.05 -7.14 -7.67
C ARG A 30 -5.04 -6.86 -6.57
N PHE A 31 -3.82 -7.36 -6.70
CA PHE A 31 -2.74 -7.15 -5.73
C PHE A 31 -2.34 -5.66 -5.62
N GLN A 32 -2.26 -4.94 -6.74
CA GLN A 32 -1.99 -3.51 -6.78
C GLN A 32 -3.11 -2.70 -6.11
N VAL A 33 -4.37 -2.98 -6.46
CA VAL A 33 -5.55 -2.34 -5.86
C VAL A 33 -5.58 -2.56 -4.35
N ARG A 34 -5.36 -3.80 -3.88
CA ARG A 34 -5.30 -4.11 -2.45
C ARG A 34 -4.16 -3.39 -1.74
N THR A 35 -2.99 -3.31 -2.37
CA THR A 35 -1.82 -2.61 -1.80
C THR A 35 -2.12 -1.12 -1.62
N PHE A 36 -2.73 -0.48 -2.62
CA PHE A 36 -3.16 0.92 -2.54
C PHE A 36 -4.14 1.15 -1.38
N TRP A 37 -5.20 0.35 -1.29
CA TRP A 37 -6.22 0.52 -0.25
C TRP A 37 -5.68 0.24 1.15
N TRP A 38 -4.82 -0.76 1.33
CA TRP A 38 -4.19 -1.02 2.62
C TRP A 38 -3.27 0.12 3.05
N MET A 39 -2.44 0.62 2.14
CA MET A 39 -1.59 1.79 2.39
C MET A 39 -2.43 3.00 2.79
N LEU A 40 -3.50 3.30 2.03
CA LEU A 40 -4.38 4.43 2.30
C LEU A 40 -5.09 4.31 3.65
N ALA A 41 -5.69 3.15 3.94
CA ALA A 41 -6.40 2.91 5.18
C ALA A 41 -5.46 2.98 6.40
N ALA A 42 -4.29 2.36 6.31
CA ALA A 42 -3.30 2.41 7.39
C ALA A 42 -2.72 3.82 7.57
N SER A 43 -2.55 4.59 6.50
CA SER A 43 -2.08 5.99 6.58
C SER A 43 -3.12 6.89 7.23
N ALA A 44 -4.39 6.73 6.85
CA ALA A 44 -5.49 7.44 7.49
C ALA A 44 -5.59 7.10 8.99
N ALA A 45 -5.50 5.81 9.35
CA ALA A 45 -5.50 5.37 10.73
C ALA A 45 -4.31 5.92 11.53
N ALA A 46 -3.10 5.90 10.96
CA ALA A 46 -1.91 6.43 11.61
C ALA A 46 -1.99 7.94 11.83
N VAL A 47 -2.49 8.70 10.86
CA VAL A 47 -2.73 10.14 11.01
C VAL A 47 -3.78 10.40 12.09
N GLY A 48 -4.88 9.65 12.11
CA GLY A 48 -5.90 9.76 13.15
C GLY A 48 -5.35 9.48 14.55
N LEU A 49 -4.53 8.43 14.70
CA LEU A 49 -3.87 8.11 15.96
C LEU A 49 -2.87 9.21 16.37
N TRP A 50 -2.07 9.72 15.44
CA TRP A 50 -1.13 10.80 15.71
C TRP A 50 -1.83 12.09 16.16
N GLN A 51 -2.96 12.45 15.53
CA GLN A 51 -3.80 13.58 15.96
C GLN A 51 -4.38 13.35 17.36
N LEU A 52 -4.86 12.14 17.66
CA LEU A 52 -5.37 11.78 18.98
C LEU A 52 -4.30 11.92 20.06
N LEU A 53 -3.05 11.48 19.80
CA LEU A 53 -1.94 11.68 20.73
C LEU A 53 -1.68 13.17 21.02
N GLY A 54 -1.83 14.02 20.01
CA GLY A 54 -1.75 15.48 20.17
C GLY A 54 -2.86 16.04 21.04
N VAL A 55 -4.11 15.65 20.81
CA VAL A 55 -5.28 16.08 21.62
C VAL A 55 -5.16 15.61 23.07
N LEU A 56 -4.64 14.41 23.29
CA LEU A 56 -4.43 13.84 24.63
C LEU A 56 -3.19 14.42 25.36
N HIS A 57 -2.50 15.40 24.77
CA HIS A 57 -1.28 16.01 25.30
C HIS A 57 -0.20 14.96 25.68
N ILE A 58 -0.14 13.86 24.94
CA ILE A 58 0.93 12.86 25.10
C ILE A 58 2.26 13.52 24.76
N SER A 59 3.33 13.09 25.43
CA SER A 59 4.69 13.59 25.19
C SER A 59 5.00 13.67 23.68
N PRO A 60 5.46 14.83 23.17
CA PRO A 60 5.80 14.98 21.76
C PRO A 60 6.76 13.91 21.26
N LEU A 61 7.70 13.48 22.10
CA LEU A 61 8.65 12.41 21.77
C LEU A 61 7.94 11.10 21.38
N ALA A 62 6.87 10.73 22.09
CA ALA A 62 6.12 9.51 21.80
C ALA A 62 5.36 9.63 20.47
N ALA A 63 4.72 10.78 20.20
CA ALA A 63 4.00 11.03 18.96
C ALA A 63 4.96 11.02 17.73
N TRP A 64 6.13 11.64 17.86
CA TRP A 64 7.16 11.62 16.81
C TRP A 64 7.74 10.22 16.59
N THR A 65 8.07 9.51 17.68
CA THR A 65 8.59 8.13 17.60
C THR A 65 7.59 7.22 16.88
N PHE A 66 6.30 7.32 17.20
CA PHE A 66 5.25 6.61 16.50
C PHE A 66 5.24 6.93 15.00
N GLY A 67 5.27 8.21 14.62
CA GLY A 67 5.27 8.64 13.23
C GLY A 67 6.43 8.06 12.42
N TYR A 68 7.65 8.11 12.96
CA TYR A 68 8.84 7.55 12.30
C TYR A 68 8.78 6.04 12.17
N LEU A 69 8.37 5.32 13.21
CA LEU A 69 8.23 3.87 13.17
C LEU A 69 7.17 3.45 12.14
N TYR A 70 6.03 4.14 12.13
CA TYR A 70 4.96 3.90 11.18
C TYR A 70 5.42 4.11 9.73
N ILE A 71 6.01 5.27 9.41
CA ILE A 71 6.48 5.57 8.05
C ILE A 71 7.52 4.54 7.60
N THR A 72 8.45 4.16 8.49
CA THR A 72 9.50 3.19 8.18
C THR A 72 8.90 1.82 7.87
N ALA A 73 8.04 1.31 8.75
CA ALA A 73 7.38 0.02 8.53
C ALA A 73 6.51 0.01 7.28
N MET A 74 5.77 1.10 7.03
CA MET A 74 4.93 1.25 5.85
C MET A 74 5.76 1.28 4.56
N LEU A 75 6.88 2.00 4.56
CA LEU A 75 7.78 2.07 3.41
C LEU A 75 8.37 0.69 3.07
N VAL A 76 8.88 -0.02 4.08
CA VAL A 76 9.43 -1.38 3.92
C VAL A 76 8.38 -2.31 3.34
N TRP A 77 7.17 -2.31 3.92
CA TRP A 77 6.06 -3.13 3.45
C TRP A 77 5.67 -2.78 2.01
N PHE A 78 5.51 -1.49 1.69
CA PHE A 78 5.10 -1.02 0.36
C PHE A 78 6.12 -1.39 -0.71
N VAL A 79 7.41 -1.12 -0.47
CA VAL A 79 8.49 -1.43 -1.41
C VAL A 79 8.60 -2.93 -1.63
N ALA A 80 8.52 -3.74 -0.57
CA ALA A 80 8.58 -5.19 -0.69
C ALA A 80 7.40 -5.76 -1.51
N ARG A 81 6.17 -5.25 -1.30
CA ARG A 81 5.00 -5.59 -2.13
C ARG A 81 5.23 -5.24 -3.59
N CYS A 82 5.72 -4.03 -3.88
CA CYS A 82 6.04 -3.61 -5.26
C CYS A 82 7.08 -4.52 -5.91
N GLY A 83 8.15 -4.84 -5.18
CA GLY A 83 9.21 -5.74 -5.64
C GLY A 83 8.68 -7.12 -6.01
N VAL A 84 7.84 -7.72 -5.17
CA VAL A 84 7.21 -9.02 -5.44
C VAL A 84 6.28 -8.97 -6.65
N GLY A 85 5.48 -7.90 -6.77
CA GLY A 85 4.61 -7.67 -7.92
C GLY A 85 5.41 -7.64 -9.23
N ILE A 86 6.46 -6.81 -9.28
CA ILE A 86 7.32 -6.66 -10.46
C ILE A 86 8.08 -7.97 -10.78
N ALA A 87 8.63 -8.63 -9.76
CA ALA A 87 9.40 -9.87 -9.96
C ALA A 87 8.52 -10.99 -10.54
N ARG A 88 7.29 -11.15 -10.04
CA ARG A 88 6.33 -12.14 -10.59
C ARG A 88 5.84 -11.72 -11.99
N LEU A 89 5.55 -10.44 -12.20
CA LEU A 89 5.07 -9.91 -13.48
C LEU A 89 6.10 -10.12 -14.60
N THR A 90 7.36 -9.77 -14.35
CA THR A 90 8.47 -9.95 -15.31
C THR A 90 8.80 -11.41 -15.58
N SER A 91 8.46 -12.30 -14.65
CA SER A 91 8.57 -13.75 -14.81
C SER A 91 7.33 -14.40 -15.46
N ASN A 92 6.35 -13.62 -15.93
CA ASN A 92 5.05 -14.10 -16.43
C ASN A 92 4.32 -15.03 -15.46
N ARG A 93 4.49 -14.83 -14.15
CA ARG A 93 3.83 -15.61 -13.10
C ARG A 93 2.68 -14.83 -12.47
N PRO A 94 1.56 -15.49 -12.12
CA PRO A 94 0.50 -14.86 -11.34
C PRO A 94 0.95 -14.56 -9.90
N ILE A 95 0.16 -13.71 -9.23
CA ILE A 95 0.16 -13.58 -7.77
C ILE A 95 -0.70 -14.69 -7.19
N ASP A 96 -0.15 -15.49 -6.27
CA ASP A 96 -0.85 -16.67 -5.72
C ASP A 96 -2.03 -16.28 -4.82
N ARG A 97 -1.82 -15.37 -3.84
CA ARG A 97 -2.89 -14.82 -3.00
C ARG A 97 -2.96 -13.29 -3.14
N PRO A 98 -3.62 -12.78 -4.19
CA PRO A 98 -3.69 -11.35 -4.46
C PRO A 98 -4.42 -10.53 -3.39
N GLY A 99 -5.23 -11.19 -2.55
CA GLY A 99 -5.91 -10.58 -1.40
C GLY A 99 -5.09 -10.53 -0.11
N SER A 100 -3.89 -11.13 -0.09
CA SER A 100 -3.07 -11.20 1.12
C SER A 100 -2.52 -9.83 1.52
N LEU A 101 -2.28 -9.67 2.82
CA LEU A 101 -1.64 -8.49 3.39
C LEU A 101 -0.10 -8.56 3.26
N LEU A 102 0.47 -9.77 3.10
CA LEU A 102 1.92 -10.02 2.99
C LEU A 102 2.40 -10.09 1.54
N PHE A 103 2.99 -11.17 1.02
CA PHE A 103 3.72 -11.12 -0.26
C PHE A 103 3.08 -11.92 -1.41
N GLY A 104 1.75 -12.06 -1.42
CA GLY A 104 1.05 -12.74 -2.51
C GLY A 104 1.13 -14.24 -2.38
#